data_AF-A0AAP9YHM7-F1
#
_entry.id   AF-A0AAP9YHM7-F1
#
_cell.length_a   1.000
_cell.length_b   1.000
_cell.length_c   1.000
_cell.angle_alpha   90.00
_cell.angle_beta   90.00
_cell.angle_gamma   90.00
#
_symmetry.space_group_name_H-M   'P 1'
#
loop_
_entity.id
_entity.type
_entity.pdbx_description
1 polymer ?
#
loop_
_entity_poly.entity_id
_entity_poly.type
_entity_poly.pdbx_seq_one_letter_code
_entity_poly.pdbx_strand_id
1 'polypeptide(L)'
;MIDEARRRAYLGAMQVVSWLPRVALPFAAPSRPELLEPLEPQVPPPAPVRPGVELKIVPEAPPRPRPVERAKIEVPRPAARVEAPAAASEGAVEPVAPKAAPLPPPRFALQLLRAGRCALLVELPTGEPFQSRDPGYLLLRDLLRAAGLADSPRPLGEPVRWPLLRGGNLDQGPQAAREYVQTFVAARLEEEGDCACLWLVGLPALRFAAALEADAFNRELQVEGLPPVWALPGLETLMEESARKAELWRAMRQVRVRWISANE
;
A
#
# COMPACT_ATOMS: atom_id res chain seq x y z
N MET A 1 10.36 8.27 22.43
CA MET A 1 9.73 9.51 21.98
C MET A 1 9.84 9.54 20.46
N ILE A 2 8.72 9.70 19.74
CA ILE A 2 8.75 9.90 18.28
C ILE A 2 9.38 11.27 18.02
N ASP A 3 10.27 11.37 17.03
CA ASP A 3 10.81 12.64 16.55
C ASP A 3 9.66 13.56 16.09
N GLU A 4 9.64 14.80 16.57
CA GLU A 4 8.60 15.79 16.28
C GLU A 4 8.50 16.07 14.76
N ALA A 5 9.60 15.96 14.02
CA ALA A 5 9.58 16.07 12.56
C ALA A 5 8.76 14.93 11.93
N ARG A 6 8.97 13.69 12.39
CA ARG A 6 8.24 12.51 11.92
C ARG A 6 6.75 12.59 12.30
N ARG A 7 6.44 13.08 13.50
CA ARG A 7 5.05 13.31 13.93
C ARG A 7 4.33 14.32 13.02
N ARG A 8 4.96 15.47 12.73
CA ARG A 8 4.38 16.50 11.85
C ARG A 8 4.16 15.99 10.43
N ALA A 9 5.12 15.26 9.88
CA ALA A 9 4.99 14.63 8.56
C ALA A 9 3.81 13.63 8.53
N TYR A 10 3.63 12.86 9.60
CA TYR A 10 2.49 11.94 9.72
C TYR A 10 1.15 12.65 9.79
N LEU A 11 1.02 13.69 10.62
CA LEU A 11 -0.23 14.47 10.73
C LEU A 11 -0.57 15.20 9.42
N GLY A 12 0.42 15.80 8.77
CA GLY A 12 0.24 16.45 7.46
C GLY A 12 -0.25 15.48 6.38
N ALA A 13 0.33 14.27 6.32
CA ALA A 13 -0.10 13.22 5.39
C ALA A 13 -1.54 12.76 5.63
N MET A 14 -1.99 12.73 6.89
CA MET A 14 -3.38 12.43 7.26
C MET A 14 -4.34 13.62 7.03
N GLN A 15 -3.86 14.72 6.44
CA GLN A 15 -4.58 15.97 6.25
C GLN A 15 -5.12 16.56 7.58
N VAL A 16 -4.43 16.25 8.69
CA VAL A 16 -4.72 16.83 10.01
C VAL A 16 -3.98 18.16 10.10
N VAL A 17 -4.70 19.23 9.77
CA VAL A 17 -4.18 20.62 9.77
C VAL A 17 -4.12 21.27 11.15
N SER A 18 -4.88 20.76 12.11
CA SER A 18 -4.86 21.24 13.50
C SER A 18 -4.94 20.06 14.46
N TRP A 19 -4.10 20.07 15.50
CA TRP A 19 -4.11 19.09 16.57
C TRP A 19 -4.15 19.80 17.91
N LEU A 20 -5.22 19.56 18.68
CA LEU A 20 -5.42 20.13 20.01
C LEU A 20 -5.26 19.03 21.08
N PRO A 21 -4.54 19.31 22.19
CA PRO A 21 -4.49 18.40 23.32
C PRO A 21 -5.89 18.26 23.94
N ARG A 22 -6.29 17.02 24.24
CA ARG A 22 -7.58 16.73 24.91
C ARG A 22 -7.53 16.88 26.43
N VAL A 23 -6.34 17.13 26.99
CA VAL A 23 -6.10 17.30 28.42
C VAL A 23 -5.42 18.65 28.64
N ALA A 24 -5.70 19.28 29.78
CA ALA A 24 -5.00 20.49 30.18
C ALA A 24 -3.51 20.18 30.33
N LEU A 25 -2.66 20.89 29.58
CA LEU A 25 -1.23 20.75 29.71
C LEU A 25 -0.79 21.42 31.02
N PRO A 26 0.08 20.77 31.82
CA PRO A 26 0.63 21.41 33.02
C PRO A 26 1.37 22.69 32.60
N PHE A 27 1.11 23.78 33.33
CA PHE A 27 1.69 25.11 33.10
C PHE A 27 1.27 25.84 31.81
N ALA A 28 0.31 25.32 31.05
CA ALA A 28 -0.29 26.04 29.92
C ALA A 28 -1.48 26.91 30.37
N ALA A 29 -1.74 27.99 29.63
CA ALA A 29 -2.95 28.78 29.83
C ALA A 29 -4.21 27.94 29.54
N PRO A 30 -5.33 28.19 30.24
CA PRO A 30 -6.57 27.46 30.02
C PRO A 30 -7.07 27.64 28.58
N SER A 31 -7.55 26.56 27.97
CA SER A 31 -8.14 26.58 26.63
C SER A 31 -9.36 27.49 26.59
N ARG A 32 -9.49 28.26 25.51
CA ARG A 32 -10.65 29.12 25.23
C ARG A 32 -11.78 28.31 24.58
N PRO A 33 -12.89 28.04 25.28
CA PRO A 33 -13.98 27.23 24.74
C PRO A 33 -14.63 27.89 23.51
N GLU A 34 -14.60 29.22 23.42
CA GLU A 34 -15.19 29.98 22.32
C GLU A 34 -14.51 29.69 20.97
N LEU A 35 -13.26 29.22 20.97
CA LEU A 35 -12.53 28.85 19.76
C LEU A 35 -12.91 27.45 19.22
N LEU A 36 -13.65 26.67 19.99
CA LEU A 36 -14.14 25.34 19.58
C LEU A 36 -15.56 25.40 19.00
N GLU A 37 -16.23 26.54 19.13
CA GLU A 37 -17.55 26.75 18.56
C GLU A 37 -17.45 26.77 17.02
N PRO A 38 -18.37 26.09 16.30
CA PRO A 38 -18.44 26.20 14.86
C PRO A 38 -18.58 27.66 14.46
N LEU A 39 -17.64 28.16 13.63
CA LEU A 39 -17.73 29.52 13.14
C LEU A 39 -19.04 29.68 12.36
N GLU A 40 -19.93 30.55 12.84
CA GLU A 40 -21.15 30.86 12.12
C GLU A 40 -20.77 31.31 10.70
N PRO A 41 -21.39 30.74 9.65
CA PRO A 41 -21.12 31.17 8.30
C PRO A 41 -21.43 32.66 8.22
N GLN A 42 -20.38 33.47 7.99
CA GLN A 42 -20.56 34.89 7.78
C GLN A 42 -21.47 35.08 6.58
N VAL A 43 -22.72 35.46 6.85
CA VAL A 43 -23.64 35.91 5.81
C VAL A 43 -22.98 37.16 5.23
N PRO A 44 -22.54 37.14 3.97
CA PRO A 44 -22.00 38.34 3.36
C PRO A 44 -23.06 39.42 3.47
N PRO A 45 -22.75 40.63 3.98
CA PRO A 45 -23.71 41.72 3.95
C PRO A 45 -24.18 41.87 2.50
N PRO A 46 -25.48 42.15 2.26
CA PRO A 46 -25.97 42.39 0.92
C PRO A 46 -25.10 43.46 0.29
N ALA A 47 -24.43 43.11 -0.81
CA ALA A 47 -23.57 44.02 -1.53
C ALA A 47 -24.39 45.27 -1.85
N PRO A 48 -23.94 46.48 -1.46
CA PRO A 48 -24.60 47.68 -1.93
C PRO A 48 -24.54 47.66 -3.45
N VAL A 49 -25.71 47.74 -4.09
CA VAL A 49 -25.83 47.90 -5.54
C VAL A 49 -25.17 49.23 -5.88
N ARG A 50 -23.88 49.19 -6.22
CA ARG A 50 -23.19 50.34 -6.79
C ARG A 50 -23.74 50.51 -8.21
N PRO A 51 -24.32 51.67 -8.57
CA PRO A 51 -24.56 51.95 -9.98
C PRO A 51 -23.23 51.85 -10.73
N GLY A 52 -23.29 51.20 -11.89
CA GLY A 52 -22.13 50.70 -12.64
C GLY A 52 -21.00 51.70 -12.75
N VAL A 53 -19.87 51.36 -12.10
CA VAL A 53 -18.59 51.94 -12.47
C VAL A 53 -18.05 51.07 -13.60
N GLU A 54 -18.07 51.66 -14.79
CA GLU A 54 -17.42 51.16 -16.00
C GLU A 54 -15.99 50.74 -15.66
N LEU A 55 -15.71 49.43 -15.79
CA LEU A 55 -14.36 48.90 -15.71
C LEU A 55 -13.59 49.46 -16.91
N LYS A 56 -12.80 50.52 -16.68
CA LYS A 56 -11.70 50.86 -17.58
C LYS A 56 -10.74 49.68 -17.61
N ILE A 57 -10.82 48.92 -18.69
CA ILE A 57 -9.85 47.92 -19.10
C ILE A 57 -8.52 48.65 -19.24
N VAL A 58 -7.58 48.35 -18.34
CA VAL A 58 -6.18 48.71 -18.52
C VAL A 58 -5.64 47.75 -19.59
N PRO A 59 -5.12 48.26 -20.72
CA PRO A 59 -4.57 47.39 -21.75
C PRO A 59 -3.31 46.68 -21.27
N GLU A 60 -3.26 45.41 -21.64
CA GLU A 60 -2.17 44.45 -21.48
C GLU A 60 -0.84 44.99 -22.02
N ALA A 61 0.21 44.90 -21.20
CA ALA A 61 1.58 45.21 -21.61
C ALA A 61 2.18 44.05 -22.44
N PRO A 62 2.99 44.34 -23.47
CA PRO A 62 3.30 43.38 -24.54
C PRO A 62 4.27 42.25 -24.13
N PRO A 63 4.25 41.12 -24.86
CA PRO A 63 5.13 39.98 -24.61
C PRO A 63 6.56 40.24 -25.06
N ARG A 64 7.54 39.79 -24.26
CA ARG A 64 8.97 39.80 -24.62
C ARG A 64 9.29 38.64 -25.58
N PRO A 65 10.12 38.85 -26.63
CA PRO A 65 10.36 37.88 -27.69
C PRO A 65 11.33 36.76 -27.28
N ARG A 66 11.09 35.57 -27.85
CA ARG A 66 12.03 34.44 -27.90
C ARG A 66 13.08 34.68 -28.99
N PRO A 67 14.36 34.37 -28.78
CA PRO A 67 15.30 34.22 -29.87
C PRO A 67 15.32 32.76 -30.35
N VAL A 68 14.97 32.56 -31.62
CA VAL A 68 15.35 31.39 -32.42
C VAL A 68 16.14 31.95 -33.58
N GLU A 69 17.38 31.48 -33.81
CA GLU A 69 17.83 31.33 -35.19
C GLU A 69 18.86 30.22 -35.35
N ARG A 70 18.70 29.54 -36.47
CA ARG A 70 19.38 28.35 -36.98
C ARG A 70 20.42 28.80 -38.01
N ALA A 71 21.39 27.94 -38.32
CA ALA A 71 21.79 27.70 -39.72
C ALA A 71 22.46 26.31 -39.81
N LYS A 72 21.88 25.31 -40.50
CA LYS A 72 21.81 25.03 -41.96
C LYS A 72 23.12 24.37 -42.47
N ILE A 73 23.21 23.02 -42.53
CA ILE A 73 22.79 22.04 -43.60
C ILE A 73 23.94 21.75 -44.59
N GLU A 74 24.24 20.46 -44.83
CA GLU A 74 24.21 19.70 -46.12
C GLU A 74 24.96 18.34 -45.95
N VAL A 75 24.27 17.17 -45.82
CA VAL A 75 23.95 16.08 -46.80
C VAL A 75 25.07 15.68 -47.80
N PRO A 76 25.15 14.44 -48.39
CA PRO A 76 24.39 13.17 -48.21
C PRO A 76 25.17 11.81 -48.30
N ARG A 77 24.57 10.72 -47.76
CA ARG A 77 24.43 9.26 -48.16
C ARG A 77 25.52 8.49 -48.99
N PRO A 78 25.45 7.14 -49.22
CA PRO A 78 24.62 6.04 -48.66
C PRO A 78 25.31 4.66 -48.42
N ALA A 79 24.48 3.68 -47.98
CA ALA A 79 24.52 2.22 -48.21
C ALA A 79 25.25 1.33 -47.15
N ALA A 80 24.84 0.11 -46.82
CA ALA A 80 23.87 -0.81 -47.42
C ALA A 80 23.22 -1.77 -46.39
N ARG A 81 22.03 -2.20 -46.76
CA ARG A 81 21.27 -3.38 -46.29
C ARG A 81 21.88 -4.63 -46.92
N VAL A 82 21.96 -5.74 -46.19
CA VAL A 82 22.08 -7.09 -46.77
C VAL A 82 21.10 -8.01 -46.07
N GLU A 83 20.36 -8.73 -46.90
CA GLU A 83 19.32 -9.70 -46.59
C GLU A 83 19.88 -11.08 -46.21
N ALA A 84 18.99 -11.92 -45.69
CA ALA A 84 19.18 -13.34 -45.44
C ALA A 84 19.62 -14.14 -46.69
N PRO A 85 19.99 -15.41 -46.47
CA PRO A 85 19.26 -16.45 -47.19
C PRO A 85 18.74 -17.55 -46.26
N ALA A 86 17.54 -18.01 -46.59
CA ALA A 86 16.97 -19.29 -46.17
C ALA A 86 17.31 -20.38 -47.19
N ALA A 87 17.67 -21.57 -46.72
CA ALA A 87 17.44 -22.88 -47.34
C ALA A 87 17.74 -23.93 -46.24
N ALA A 88 16.72 -24.61 -45.71
CA ALA A 88 16.33 -26.01 -46.03
C ALA A 88 17.46 -27.03 -45.68
N SER A 89 17.27 -28.10 -44.91
CA SER A 89 16.10 -28.90 -44.55
C SER A 89 16.47 -29.91 -43.44
N GLU A 90 15.44 -30.37 -42.72
CA GLU A 90 15.31 -31.67 -42.04
C GLU A 90 16.25 -32.06 -40.88
N GLY A 91 15.63 -32.41 -39.76
CA GLY A 91 16.28 -33.16 -38.68
C GLY A 91 15.73 -32.79 -37.32
N ALA A 92 14.64 -33.47 -36.94
CA ALA A 92 14.07 -33.50 -35.59
C ALA A 92 15.10 -33.38 -34.47
N VAL A 93 14.92 -32.37 -33.61
CA VAL A 93 14.82 -32.52 -32.14
C VAL A 93 14.03 -31.28 -31.67
N GLU A 94 12.88 -31.46 -31.03
CA GLU A 94 12.29 -30.39 -30.22
C GLU A 94 13.37 -29.90 -29.25
N PRO A 95 13.81 -28.63 -29.30
CA PRO A 95 14.70 -28.14 -28.27
C PRO A 95 13.86 -28.09 -27.00
N VAL A 96 14.10 -29.04 -26.10
CA VAL A 96 13.68 -28.95 -24.70
C VAL A 96 14.08 -27.55 -24.24
N ALA A 97 13.07 -26.71 -24.01
CA ALA A 97 13.26 -25.33 -23.61
C ALA A 97 14.30 -25.32 -22.48
N PRO A 98 15.37 -24.50 -22.58
CA PRO A 98 16.41 -24.47 -21.57
C PRO A 98 15.73 -24.18 -20.24
N LYS A 99 15.85 -25.13 -19.30
CA LYS A 99 15.36 -24.99 -17.93
C LYS A 99 15.86 -23.65 -17.42
N ALA A 100 14.94 -22.69 -17.30
CA ALA A 100 15.24 -21.34 -16.89
C ALA A 100 16.15 -21.41 -15.67
N ALA A 101 17.26 -20.65 -15.68
CA ALA A 101 18.21 -20.64 -14.59
C ALA A 101 17.43 -20.48 -13.27
N PRO A 102 17.64 -21.34 -12.27
CA PRO A 102 16.85 -21.31 -11.06
C PRO A 102 16.95 -19.92 -10.44
N LEU A 103 15.83 -19.21 -10.43
CA LEU A 103 15.73 -17.91 -9.77
C LEU A 103 16.14 -18.10 -8.30
N PRO A 104 16.91 -17.18 -7.72
CA PRO A 104 17.32 -17.30 -6.33
C PRO A 104 16.08 -17.47 -5.45
N PRO A 105 16.12 -18.36 -4.44
CA PRO A 105 14.97 -18.60 -3.58
C PRO A 105 14.57 -17.30 -2.91
N PRO A 106 13.27 -16.93 -2.92
CA PRO A 106 12.82 -15.71 -2.27
C PRO A 106 13.13 -15.79 -0.77
N ARG A 107 13.23 -14.63 -0.11
CA ARG A 107 13.45 -14.57 1.33
C ARG A 107 12.37 -13.71 1.95
N PHE A 108 11.58 -14.30 2.83
CA PHE A 108 10.52 -13.59 3.53
C PHE A 108 10.13 -14.34 4.79
N ALA A 109 9.46 -13.64 5.68
CA ALA A 109 8.76 -14.26 6.80
C ALA A 109 7.33 -13.72 6.89
N LEU A 110 6.37 -14.61 7.11
CA LEU A 110 4.94 -14.30 7.20
C LEU A 110 4.37 -14.88 8.48
N GLN A 111 3.56 -14.10 9.18
CA GLN A 111 2.79 -14.55 10.33
C GLN A 111 1.31 -14.48 10.02
N LEU A 112 0.59 -15.57 10.25
CA LEU A 112 -0.87 -15.58 10.21
C LEU A 112 -1.42 -15.24 11.60
N LEU A 113 -2.37 -14.32 11.65
CA LEU A 113 -3.02 -13.80 12.84
C LEU A 113 -4.55 -13.84 12.67
N ARG A 114 -5.26 -13.92 13.79
CA ARG A 114 -6.73 -13.90 13.87
C ARG A 114 -7.21 -12.69 14.66
N ALA A 115 -8.12 -11.91 14.08
CA ALA A 115 -8.80 -10.78 14.74
C ALA A 115 -10.31 -10.90 14.53
N GLY A 116 -11.01 -11.50 15.50
CA GLY A 116 -12.43 -11.82 15.36
C GLY A 116 -12.66 -12.77 14.18
N ARG A 117 -13.59 -12.43 13.28
CA ARG A 117 -13.85 -13.19 12.04
C ARG A 117 -12.94 -12.83 10.86
N CYS A 118 -11.96 -11.95 11.04
CA CYS A 118 -10.96 -11.65 10.01
C CYS A 118 -9.62 -12.35 10.33
N ALA A 119 -8.94 -12.81 9.28
CA ALA A 119 -7.57 -13.31 9.38
C ALA A 119 -6.61 -12.31 8.73
N LEU A 120 -5.35 -12.28 9.17
CA LEU A 120 -4.33 -11.38 8.66
C LEU A 120 -3.04 -12.16 8.42
N LEU A 121 -2.54 -12.15 7.18
CA LEU A 121 -1.22 -12.65 6.83
C LEU A 121 -0.28 -11.45 6.72
N VAL A 122 0.66 -11.34 7.65
CA VAL A 122 1.49 -10.14 7.83
C VAL A 122 2.96 -10.44 7.57
N GLU A 123 3.59 -9.60 6.75
CA GLU A 123 5.04 -9.59 6.54
C GLU A 123 5.82 -9.20 7.80
N LEU A 124 6.80 -10.03 8.13
CA LEU A 124 7.75 -9.81 9.22
C LEU A 124 9.13 -9.47 8.64
N PRO A 125 9.56 -8.19 8.63
CA PRO A 125 10.83 -7.79 8.02
C PRO A 125 12.05 -8.39 8.73
N THR A 126 11.96 -8.60 10.05
CA THR A 126 13.02 -9.21 10.86
C THR A 126 12.94 -10.73 10.91
N GLY A 127 11.83 -11.32 10.48
CA GLY A 127 11.54 -12.75 10.64
C GLY A 127 11.24 -13.20 12.07
N GLU A 128 11.14 -12.27 13.02
CA GLU A 128 10.74 -12.53 14.40
C GLU A 128 9.24 -12.21 14.60
N PRO A 129 8.54 -12.97 15.45
CA PRO A 129 7.15 -12.66 15.79
C PRO A 129 7.05 -11.29 16.47
N PHE A 130 5.90 -10.64 16.32
CA PHE A 130 5.66 -9.33 16.91
C PHE A 130 5.75 -9.34 18.44
N GLN A 131 6.54 -8.43 18.98
CA GLN A 131 6.56 -8.05 20.38
C GLN A 131 5.56 -6.91 20.62
N SER A 132 4.99 -6.84 21.82
CA SER A 132 3.93 -5.86 22.13
C SER A 132 4.34 -4.39 22.00
N ARG A 133 5.66 -4.10 22.03
CA ARG A 133 6.22 -2.75 21.89
C ARG A 133 6.73 -2.44 20.48
N ASP A 134 6.65 -3.40 19.55
CA ASP A 134 7.16 -3.21 18.20
C ASP A 134 6.32 -2.14 17.47
N PRO A 135 6.96 -1.15 16.82
CA PRO A 135 6.24 -0.10 16.11
C PRO A 135 5.28 -0.62 15.03
N GLY A 136 5.68 -1.65 14.27
CA GLY A 136 4.82 -2.30 13.29
C GLY A 136 3.59 -2.95 13.93
N TYR A 137 3.77 -3.61 15.08
CA TYR A 137 2.65 -4.20 15.82
C TYR A 137 1.70 -3.14 16.38
N LEU A 138 2.22 -2.03 16.91
CA LEU A 138 1.39 -0.90 17.37
C LEU A 138 0.58 -0.31 16.21
N LEU A 139 1.18 -0.13 15.04
CA LEU A 139 0.46 0.31 13.84
C LEU A 139 -0.62 -0.69 13.44
N LEU A 140 -0.33 -1.99 13.45
CA LEU A 140 -1.31 -3.03 13.14
C LEU A 140 -2.51 -2.97 14.10
N ARG A 141 -2.26 -2.80 15.40
CA ARG A 141 -3.33 -2.63 16.41
C ARG A 141 -4.17 -1.39 16.15
N ASP A 142 -3.54 -0.28 15.78
CA ASP A 142 -4.27 0.95 15.42
C ASP A 142 -5.11 0.76 14.15
N LEU A 143 -4.63 0.01 13.16
CA LEU A 143 -5.39 -0.34 11.95
C LEU A 143 -6.60 -1.22 12.28
N LEU A 144 -6.42 -2.25 13.12
CA LEU A 144 -7.50 -3.12 13.58
C LEU A 144 -8.58 -2.31 14.32
N ARG A 145 -8.16 -1.44 15.25
CA ARG A 145 -9.07 -0.53 15.96
C ARG A 145 -9.83 0.39 15.01
N ALA A 146 -9.14 0.96 14.02
CA ALA A 146 -9.75 1.85 13.04
C ALA A 146 -10.76 1.13 12.12
N ALA A 147 -10.54 -0.17 11.88
CA ALA A 147 -11.44 -1.06 11.15
C ALA A 147 -12.63 -1.57 12.00
N GLY A 148 -12.64 -1.34 13.32
CA GLY A 148 -13.65 -1.87 14.24
C GLY A 148 -13.45 -3.34 14.61
N LEU A 149 -12.25 -3.88 14.40
CA LEU A 149 -11.87 -5.24 14.76
C LEU A 149 -11.22 -5.29 16.14
N ALA A 150 -11.11 -6.50 16.72
CA ALA A 150 -10.39 -6.71 17.96
C ALA A 150 -8.91 -6.29 17.81
N ASP A 151 -8.42 -5.45 18.74
CA ASP A 151 -7.07 -4.87 18.69
C ASP A 151 -6.00 -5.77 19.32
N SER A 152 -6.35 -7.01 19.65
CA SER A 152 -5.48 -8.07 20.19
C SER A 152 -5.48 -9.30 19.26
N PRO A 153 -4.85 -9.20 18.07
CA PRO A 153 -4.81 -10.31 17.13
C PRO A 153 -4.04 -11.51 17.72
N ARG A 154 -4.61 -12.71 17.64
CA ARG A 154 -4.01 -13.97 18.12
C ARG A 154 -3.18 -14.63 17.02
N PRO A 155 -1.92 -15.05 17.27
CA PRO A 155 -1.15 -15.79 16.27
C PRO A 155 -1.71 -17.18 16.02
N LEU A 156 -1.78 -17.56 14.73
CA LEU A 156 -2.23 -18.88 14.26
C LEU A 156 -1.02 -19.78 13.96
N GLY A 157 -0.34 -20.19 15.03
CA GLY A 157 0.89 -20.98 14.99
C GLY A 157 2.16 -20.15 14.69
N GLU A 158 3.24 -20.86 14.36
CA GLU A 158 4.57 -20.26 14.14
C GLU A 158 4.67 -19.44 12.85
N PRO A 159 5.55 -18.42 12.81
CA PRO A 159 5.82 -17.68 11.58
C PRO A 159 6.42 -18.58 10.50
N VAL A 160 5.89 -18.48 9.29
CA VAL A 160 6.47 -19.09 8.09
C VAL A 160 7.74 -18.32 7.73
N ARG A 161 8.86 -19.03 7.63
CA ARG A 161 10.15 -18.46 7.19
C ARG A 161 10.60 -19.18 5.92
N TRP A 162 10.76 -18.42 4.84
CA TRP A 162 11.23 -18.94 3.56
C TRP A 162 12.60 -18.35 3.22
N PRO A 163 13.57 -19.14 2.73
CA PRO A 163 13.53 -20.58 2.49
C PRO A 163 13.44 -21.40 3.79
N LEU A 164 12.76 -22.55 3.73
CA LEU A 164 12.62 -23.49 4.85
C LEU A 164 13.96 -24.08 5.28
N LEU A 165 14.83 -24.36 4.30
CA LEU A 165 16.13 -24.97 4.50
C LEU A 165 17.23 -24.09 3.88
N ARG A 166 18.34 -23.90 4.61
CA ARG A 166 19.50 -23.13 4.13
C ARG A 166 20.37 -23.89 3.12
N GLY A 167 20.00 -25.13 2.77
CA GLY A 167 20.66 -25.99 1.79
C GLY A 167 19.86 -27.27 1.56
N GLY A 168 20.16 -27.98 0.49
CA GLY A 168 19.46 -29.21 0.09
C GLY A 168 19.04 -29.19 -1.38
N ASN A 169 18.61 -30.35 -1.90
CA ASN A 169 18.14 -30.50 -3.28
C ASN A 169 16.62 -30.24 -3.42
N LEU A 170 15.99 -29.68 -2.39
CA LEU A 170 14.58 -29.32 -2.41
C LEU A 170 14.39 -28.04 -3.23
N ASP A 171 13.40 -28.03 -4.12
CA ASP A 171 13.02 -26.82 -4.85
C ASP A 171 12.41 -25.81 -3.86
N GLN A 172 13.10 -24.69 -3.69
CA GLN A 172 12.66 -23.58 -2.85
C GLN A 172 12.44 -22.31 -3.68
N GLY A 173 12.17 -22.48 -4.98
CA GLY A 173 11.85 -21.39 -5.90
C GLY A 173 10.53 -20.68 -5.60
N PRO A 174 10.20 -19.61 -6.34
CA PRO A 174 9.01 -18.80 -6.11
C PRO A 174 7.69 -19.58 -6.17
N GLN A 175 7.60 -20.58 -7.05
CA GLN A 175 6.40 -21.41 -7.20
C GLN A 175 6.20 -22.31 -5.98
N ALA A 176 7.26 -23.00 -5.53
CA ALA A 176 7.22 -23.81 -4.31
C ALA A 176 6.88 -22.98 -3.06
N ALA A 177 7.39 -21.74 -2.97
CA ALA A 177 7.07 -20.82 -1.90
C ALA A 177 5.58 -20.45 -1.87
N ARG A 178 5.01 -20.20 -3.06
CA ARG A 178 3.57 -19.89 -3.21
C ARG A 178 2.71 -21.08 -2.80
N GLU A 179 2.99 -22.26 -3.34
CA GLU A 179 2.25 -23.49 -3.00
C GLU A 179 2.28 -23.75 -1.50
N TYR A 180 3.46 -23.63 -0.86
CA TYR A 180 3.59 -23.78 0.58
C TYR A 180 2.74 -22.78 1.36
N VAL A 181 2.82 -21.48 1.03
CA VAL A 181 2.05 -20.43 1.73
C VAL A 181 0.55 -20.62 1.52
N GLN A 182 0.11 -20.95 0.32
CA GLN A 182 -1.30 -21.20 0.02
C GLN A 182 -1.85 -22.39 0.80
N THR A 183 -1.14 -23.51 0.82
CA THR A 183 -1.53 -24.69 1.62
C THR A 183 -1.53 -24.37 3.12
N PHE A 184 -0.53 -23.64 3.62
CA PHE A 184 -0.46 -23.22 5.02
C PHE A 184 -1.65 -22.35 5.42
N VAL A 185 -1.98 -21.34 4.61
CA VAL A 185 -3.11 -20.44 4.88
C VAL A 185 -4.43 -21.20 4.80
N ALA A 186 -4.64 -22.02 3.77
CA ALA A 186 -5.86 -22.82 3.62
C ALA A 186 -6.09 -23.73 4.82
N ALA A 187 -5.08 -24.51 5.21
CA ALA A 187 -5.18 -25.42 6.37
C ALA A 187 -5.53 -24.67 7.67
N ARG A 188 -4.92 -23.50 7.91
CA ARG A 188 -5.19 -22.72 9.13
C ARG A 188 -6.57 -22.06 9.12
N LEU A 189 -7.06 -21.63 7.96
CA LEU A 189 -8.42 -21.09 7.84
C LEU A 189 -9.47 -22.18 8.01
N GLU A 190 -9.22 -23.39 7.52
CA GLU A 190 -10.10 -24.55 7.74
C GLU A 190 -10.17 -24.93 9.23
N GLU A 191 -9.05 -24.89 9.96
CA GLU A 191 -8.99 -25.18 11.41
C GLU A 191 -9.74 -24.15 12.27
N GLU A 192 -9.65 -22.86 11.95
CA GLU A 192 -10.26 -21.77 12.74
C GLU A 192 -11.74 -21.51 12.39
N GLY A 193 -12.23 -22.03 11.27
CA GLY A 193 -13.61 -21.89 10.81
C GLY A 193 -13.89 -20.61 10.01
N ASP A 194 -15.11 -20.09 10.09
CA ASP A 194 -15.60 -19.01 9.24
C ASP A 194 -14.70 -17.76 9.24
N CYS A 195 -14.17 -17.43 8.07
CA CYS A 195 -13.37 -16.23 7.85
C CYS A 195 -14.08 -15.28 6.88
N ALA A 196 -14.45 -14.09 7.36
CA ALA A 196 -15.18 -13.09 6.57
C ALA A 196 -14.26 -12.33 5.61
N CYS A 197 -12.99 -12.13 5.97
CA CYS A 197 -12.00 -11.45 5.16
C CYS A 197 -10.58 -11.85 5.56
N LEU A 198 -9.69 -11.98 4.58
CA LEU A 198 -8.25 -12.18 4.77
C LEU A 198 -7.49 -10.91 4.39
N TRP A 199 -6.77 -10.31 5.33
CA TRP A 199 -5.88 -9.18 5.05
C TRP A 199 -4.52 -9.71 4.65
N LEU A 200 -4.02 -9.31 3.48
CA LEU A 200 -2.65 -9.58 3.05
C LEU A 200 -1.84 -8.31 3.23
N VAL A 201 -0.94 -8.31 4.20
CA VAL A 201 -0.16 -7.12 4.59
C VAL A 201 1.29 -7.33 4.19
N GLY A 202 1.72 -6.57 3.18
CA GLY A 202 3.08 -6.67 2.62
C GLY A 202 3.14 -7.45 1.32
N LEU A 203 4.12 -7.13 0.50
CA LEU A 203 4.24 -7.68 -0.86
C LEU A 203 4.41 -9.21 -0.88
N PRO A 204 5.22 -9.83 0.01
CA PRO A 204 5.32 -11.28 0.07
C PRO A 204 3.99 -11.96 0.39
N ALA A 205 3.16 -11.37 1.26
CA ALA A 205 1.84 -11.92 1.57
C ALA A 205 0.94 -11.93 0.33
N LEU A 206 0.91 -10.83 -0.45
CA LEU A 206 0.16 -10.75 -1.70
C LEU A 206 0.65 -11.76 -2.74
N ARG A 207 1.96 -11.78 -3.00
CA ARG A 207 2.56 -12.60 -4.07
C ARG A 207 2.43 -14.08 -3.80
N PHE A 208 2.70 -14.51 -2.56
CA PHE A 208 2.77 -15.94 -2.23
C PHE A 208 1.45 -16.52 -1.73
N ALA A 209 0.52 -15.73 -1.18
CA ALA A 209 -0.81 -16.24 -0.84
C ALA A 209 -1.81 -16.11 -2.01
N ALA A 210 -1.79 -15.00 -2.73
CA ALA A 210 -2.84 -14.65 -3.69
C ALA A 210 -2.35 -14.45 -5.13
N ALA A 211 -1.04 -14.56 -5.41
CA ALA A 211 -0.47 -14.31 -6.74
C ALA A 211 -0.70 -12.88 -7.26
N LEU A 212 -0.80 -11.94 -6.34
CA LEU A 212 -1.04 -10.53 -6.65
C LEU A 212 0.27 -9.75 -6.55
N GLU A 213 0.32 -8.63 -7.27
CA GLU A 213 1.46 -7.71 -7.24
C GLU A 213 1.08 -6.38 -6.55
N ALA A 214 2.03 -5.46 -6.46
CA ALA A 214 1.89 -4.21 -5.70
C ALA A 214 0.78 -3.26 -6.23
N ASP A 215 0.32 -3.43 -7.47
CA ASP A 215 -0.77 -2.67 -8.07
C ASP A 215 -2.14 -2.99 -7.45
N ALA A 216 -2.25 -4.12 -6.76
CA ALA A 216 -3.43 -4.55 -6.03
C ALA A 216 -3.61 -3.86 -4.67
N PHE A 217 -2.63 -3.09 -4.17
CA PHE A 217 -2.73 -2.47 -2.86
C PHE A 217 -3.98 -1.58 -2.71
N ASN A 218 -4.51 -1.56 -1.49
CA ASN A 218 -5.71 -0.83 -1.08
C ASN A 218 -6.99 -1.28 -1.81
N ARG A 219 -7.03 -2.50 -2.37
CA ARG A 219 -8.21 -3.08 -3.02
C ARG A 219 -8.66 -4.36 -2.33
N GLU A 220 -9.97 -4.58 -2.37
CA GLU A 220 -10.59 -5.87 -2.04
C GLU A 220 -10.71 -6.70 -3.31
N LEU A 221 -10.30 -7.96 -3.25
CA LEU A 221 -10.20 -8.87 -4.38
C LEU A 221 -10.78 -10.22 -3.97
N GLN A 222 -11.36 -10.92 -4.95
CA GLN A 222 -11.80 -12.30 -4.77
C GLN A 222 -10.77 -13.21 -5.43
N VAL A 223 -10.24 -14.15 -4.65
CA VAL A 223 -9.23 -15.11 -5.10
C VAL A 223 -9.81 -16.49 -4.88
N GLU A 224 -9.69 -17.36 -5.88
CA GLU A 224 -10.21 -18.73 -5.80
C GLU A 224 -9.57 -19.48 -4.63
N GLY A 225 -10.40 -20.15 -3.83
CA GLY A 225 -9.96 -20.91 -2.66
C GLY A 225 -9.61 -20.08 -1.42
N LEU A 226 -9.76 -18.75 -1.46
CA LEU A 226 -9.57 -17.88 -0.30
C LEU A 226 -10.84 -17.08 0.02
N PRO A 227 -11.03 -16.66 1.28
CA PRO A 227 -12.01 -15.64 1.63
C PRO A 227 -11.73 -14.32 0.88
N PRO A 228 -12.68 -13.36 0.89
CA PRO A 228 -12.44 -12.03 0.36
C PRO A 228 -11.12 -11.45 0.86
N VAL A 229 -10.22 -11.10 -0.07
CA VAL A 229 -8.86 -10.66 0.23
C VAL A 229 -8.80 -9.15 0.22
N TRP A 230 -8.28 -8.54 1.28
CA TRP A 230 -7.93 -7.14 1.29
C TRP A 230 -6.42 -6.96 1.27
N ALA A 231 -5.92 -6.30 0.23
CA ALA A 231 -4.49 -6.11 -0.01
C ALA A 231 -3.99 -4.80 0.60
N LEU A 232 -2.98 -4.87 1.46
CA LEU A 232 -2.34 -3.70 2.08
C LEU A 232 -0.83 -3.65 1.80
N PRO A 233 -0.25 -2.45 1.71
CA PRO A 233 1.20 -2.29 1.79
C PRO A 233 1.75 -2.83 3.12
N GLY A 234 3.05 -3.16 3.14
CA GLY A 234 3.73 -3.63 4.35
C GLY A 234 3.72 -2.58 5.46
N LEU A 235 3.76 -3.03 6.72
CA LEU A 235 3.69 -2.14 7.88
C LEU A 235 4.87 -1.16 7.93
N GLU A 236 6.09 -1.62 7.63
CA GLU A 236 7.27 -0.74 7.52
C GLU A 236 7.09 0.30 6.40
N THR A 237 6.62 -0.11 5.22
CA THR A 237 6.34 0.83 4.11
C THR A 237 5.31 1.88 4.51
N LEU A 238 4.25 1.49 5.24
CA LEU A 238 3.27 2.44 5.76
C LEU A 238 3.87 3.39 6.79
N MET A 239 4.84 2.93 7.60
CA MET A 239 5.52 3.77 8.58
C MET A 239 6.48 4.77 7.92
N GLU A 240 7.21 4.36 6.89
CA GLU A 240 8.15 5.20 6.14
C GLU A 240 7.41 6.21 5.24
N GLU A 241 6.41 5.73 4.50
CA GLU A 241 5.66 6.53 3.53
C GLU A 241 4.31 6.95 4.10
N SER A 242 4.32 7.95 4.99
CA SER A 242 3.10 8.41 5.69
C SER A 242 1.96 8.80 4.74
N ALA A 243 2.27 9.29 3.54
CA ALA A 243 1.29 9.67 2.51
C ALA A 243 0.35 8.50 2.11
N ARG A 244 0.85 7.26 2.12
CA ARG A 244 0.06 6.06 1.76
C ARG A 244 -1.08 5.79 2.73
N LYS A 245 -0.98 6.26 3.98
CA LYS A 245 -2.00 6.04 5.00
C LYS A 245 -3.32 6.75 4.68
N ALA A 246 -3.28 7.88 3.95
CA ALA A 246 -4.49 8.56 3.50
C ALA A 246 -5.28 7.70 2.49
N GLU A 247 -4.59 7.08 1.53
CA GLU A 247 -5.21 6.18 0.55
C GLU A 247 -5.74 4.91 1.21
N LEU A 248 -4.93 4.31 2.09
CA LEU A 248 -5.33 3.16 2.91
C LEU A 248 -6.59 3.46 3.72
N TRP A 249 -6.66 4.64 4.36
CA TRP A 249 -7.81 5.05 5.15
C TRP A 249 -9.08 5.20 4.31
N ARG A 250 -8.98 5.81 3.12
CA ARG A 250 -10.11 5.93 2.19
C ARG A 250 -10.62 4.55 1.76
N ALA A 251 -9.71 3.65 1.40
CA ALA A 251 -10.06 2.27 1.04
C ALA A 251 -10.71 1.54 2.21
N MET A 252 -10.09 1.57 3.39
CA MET A 252 -10.58 0.93 4.62
C MET A 252 -12.00 1.37 4.96
N ARG A 253 -12.33 2.67 4.80
CA ARG A 253 -13.68 3.18 5.08
C ARG A 253 -14.76 2.56 4.20
N GLN A 254 -14.43 2.14 2.97
CA GLN A 254 -15.39 1.53 2.05
C GLN A 254 -15.65 0.06 2.40
N VAL A 255 -14.61 -0.66 2.84
CA VAL A 255 -14.69 -2.10 3.11
C VAL A 255 -15.08 -2.43 4.56
N ARG A 256 -14.78 -1.54 5.52
CA ARG A 256 -15.01 -1.81 6.97
C ARG A 256 -16.44 -2.17 7.34
N VAL A 257 -17.44 -1.67 6.61
CA VAL A 257 -18.86 -1.97 6.89
C VAL A 257 -19.11 -3.47 6.82
N ARG A 258 -18.48 -4.16 5.86
CA ARG A 258 -18.62 -5.62 5.69
C ARG A 258 -18.00 -6.39 6.85
N TRP A 259 -16.84 -5.96 7.34
CA TRP A 259 -16.16 -6.65 8.43
C TRP A 259 -16.89 -6.47 9.75
N ILE A 260 -17.44 -5.28 10.00
CA ILE A 260 -18.23 -4.99 11.20
C ILE A 260 -19.52 -5.81 11.18
N SER A 261 -20.29 -5.78 10.09
CA SER A 261 -21.52 -6.56 9.97
C SER A 261 -21.29 -8.08 10.00
N ALA A 262 -20.11 -8.54 9.62
CA ALA A 262 -19.76 -9.95 9.78
C ALA A 262 -19.43 -10.30 11.24
N ASN A 263 -18.95 -9.35 12.05
CA ASN A 263 -18.48 -9.62 13.41
C ASN A 263 -19.56 -9.46 14.50
N GLU A 264 -20.76 -9.00 14.14
CA GLU A 264 -22.00 -9.09 14.94
C GLU A 264 -22.63 -10.48 14.82
#